data_AF-A0A1V4RX86-F1
#
_entry.id   AF-A0A1V4RX86-F1
#
_cell.length_a   1.000
_cell.length_b   1.000
_cell.length_c   1.000
_cell.angle_alpha   90.00
_cell.angle_beta   90.00
_cell.angle_gamma   90.00
#
_symmetry.space_group_name_H-M   'P 1'
#
loop_
_entity.id
_entity.type
_entity.pdbx_description
1 polymer ?
#
loop_
_entity_poly.entity_id
_entity_poly.type
_entity_poly.pdbx_seq_one_letter_code
_entity_poly.pdbx_strand_id
1 'polypeptide(L)'
;MFNLKGTGASPGIAIGPAQILESGKAKTVKRRISAKDIEREQERFIQAVSTAEAEISAILDDIPEELKEHSGVLKSHLMMLKDRMVFERTIKTIESNKINAEWALDKAVKHIHSLFAQVKDSYIRERMEDI
;
A
#
# COMPACT_ATOMS: atom_id res chain seq x y z
N MET A 1 19.36 -34.67 -5.53
CA MET A 1 17.98 -34.61 -5.03
C MET A 1 17.85 -33.35 -4.20
N PHE A 2 16.99 -32.41 -4.58
CA PHE A 2 16.75 -31.20 -3.81
C PHE A 2 15.72 -31.52 -2.72
N ASN A 3 16.07 -31.25 -1.46
CA ASN A 3 15.18 -31.43 -0.32
C ASN A 3 15.07 -30.08 0.40
N LEU A 4 13.88 -29.48 0.38
CA LEU A 4 13.56 -28.22 1.05
C LEU A 4 12.66 -28.53 2.24
N LYS A 5 13.04 -28.06 3.43
CA LYS A 5 12.23 -28.16 4.65
C LYS A 5 11.67 -26.78 5.01
N GLY A 6 10.43 -26.74 5.46
CA GLY A 6 9.77 -25.51 5.91
C GLY A 6 8.73 -25.80 6.99
N THR A 7 8.02 -24.77 7.42
CA THR A 7 6.92 -24.88 8.40
C THR A 7 5.62 -25.17 7.65
N GLY A 8 4.94 -26.26 8.01
CA GLY A 8 3.65 -26.60 7.42
C GLY A 8 2.55 -25.64 7.90
N ALA A 9 1.94 -24.89 6.97
CA ALA A 9 0.82 -23.98 7.26
C ALA A 9 -0.55 -24.65 7.09
N SER A 10 -0.67 -25.64 6.21
CA SER A 10 -1.91 -26.37 5.93
C SER A 10 -1.60 -27.84 5.57
N PRO A 11 -2.43 -28.81 5.99
CA PRO A 11 -2.23 -30.22 5.66
C PRO A 11 -2.55 -30.51 4.19
N GLY A 12 -1.82 -31.47 3.59
CA GLY A 12 -2.10 -31.98 2.24
C GLY A 12 -0.85 -32.15 1.36
N ILE A 13 -1.05 -32.72 0.17
CA ILE A 13 -0.03 -32.85 -0.87
C ILE A 13 -0.55 -32.16 -2.13
N ALA A 14 0.16 -31.12 -2.60
CA ALA A 14 -0.13 -30.45 -3.85
C ALA A 14 0.92 -30.84 -4.91
N ILE A 15 0.48 -31.17 -6.12
CA ILE A 15 1.35 -31.50 -7.26
C ILE A 15 0.88 -30.67 -8.45
N GLY A 16 1.77 -29.83 -8.98
CA GLY A 16 1.45 -28.93 -10.09
C GLY A 16 2.66 -28.13 -10.54
N PRO A 17 2.53 -27.36 -11.63
CA PRO A 17 3.59 -26.46 -12.08
C PRO A 17 3.85 -25.37 -11.05
N ALA A 18 5.12 -24.98 -10.90
CA ALA A 18 5.49 -23.85 -10.05
C ALA A 18 5.23 -22.54 -10.80
N GLN A 19 4.40 -21.66 -10.22
CA GLN A 19 4.26 -20.27 -10.67
C GLN A 19 5.12 -19.38 -9.76
N ILE A 20 6.10 -18.71 -10.35
CA ILE A 20 6.96 -17.77 -9.61
C ILE A 20 6.28 -16.41 -9.59
N LEU A 21 5.90 -15.95 -8.41
CA LEU A 21 5.40 -14.61 -8.19
C LEU A 21 6.59 -13.71 -7.82
N GLU A 22 7.01 -12.86 -8.76
CA GLU A 22 7.99 -11.81 -8.44
C GLU A 22 7.29 -10.67 -7.69
N SER A 23 7.42 -10.65 -6.37
CA SER A 23 7.02 -9.50 -5.55
C SER A 23 8.12 -8.42 -5.57
N GLY A 24 8.27 -7.74 -6.70
CA GLY A 24 9.17 -6.60 -6.80
C GLY A 24 8.56 -5.36 -6.15
N LYS A 25 9.24 -4.72 -5.20
CA LYS A 25 8.89 -3.34 -4.80
C LYS A 25 8.95 -2.47 -6.05
N ALA A 26 7.88 -1.74 -6.37
CA ALA A 26 7.91 -0.75 -7.43
C ALA A 26 9.09 0.20 -7.18
N LYS A 27 10.07 0.23 -8.09
CA LYS A 27 11.19 1.18 -7.99
C LYS A 27 10.63 2.57 -8.24
N THR A 28 10.33 3.30 -7.17
CA THR A 28 9.96 4.70 -7.25
C THR A 28 11.20 5.51 -7.60
N VAL A 29 11.30 5.98 -8.86
CA VAL A 29 12.39 6.85 -9.28
C VAL A 29 12.00 8.30 -8.98
N LYS A 30 12.84 9.01 -8.23
CA LYS A 30 12.65 10.44 -7.96
C LYS A 30 12.84 11.24 -9.23
N ARG A 31 11.82 12.00 -9.62
CA ARG A 31 11.84 12.95 -10.73
C ARG A 31 11.47 14.34 -10.22
N ARG A 32 12.22 15.37 -10.61
CA ARG A 32 11.83 16.77 -10.38
C ARG A 32 10.79 17.17 -11.42
N ILE A 33 9.82 17.98 -11.01
CA ILE A 33 8.77 18.52 -11.88
C ILE A 33 8.86 20.06 -11.91
N SER A 34 8.35 20.68 -12.97
CA SER A 34 8.27 22.14 -13.05
C SER A 34 7.08 22.66 -12.24
N ALA A 35 7.04 23.98 -11.97
CA ALA A 35 5.91 24.59 -11.28
C ALA A 35 4.58 24.40 -12.05
N LYS A 36 4.64 24.36 -13.39
CA LYS A 36 3.46 24.16 -14.25
C LYS A 36 2.93 22.73 -14.22
N ASP A 37 3.74 21.78 -13.78
CA ASP A 37 3.37 20.36 -13.71
C ASP A 37 2.78 19.96 -12.35
N ILE A 38 2.79 20.86 -11.36
CA ILE A 38 2.37 20.54 -9.97
C ILE A 38 0.91 20.08 -9.94
N GLU A 39 -0.01 20.86 -10.52
CA GLU A 39 -1.44 20.54 -10.55
C GLU A 39 -1.69 19.21 -11.25
N ARG A 40 -1.09 19.00 -12.43
CA ARG A 40 -1.18 17.71 -13.16
C ARG A 40 -0.71 16.52 -12.31
N GLU A 41 0.38 16.70 -11.57
CA GLU A 41 0.94 15.64 -10.75
C GLU A 41 0.06 15.34 -9.52
N GLN A 42 -0.56 16.36 -8.93
CA GLN A 42 -1.55 16.23 -7.88
C GLN A 42 -2.81 15.50 -8.39
N GLU A 43 -3.34 15.90 -9.54
CA GLU A 43 -4.47 15.22 -10.19
C GLU A 43 -4.17 13.75 -10.50
N ARG A 44 -2.96 13.44 -11.01
CA ARG A 44 -2.55 12.04 -11.24
C ARG A 44 -2.59 11.23 -9.96
N PHE A 45 -2.13 11.80 -8.84
CA PHE A 45 -2.19 11.13 -7.54
C PHE A 45 -3.65 10.91 -7.08
N ILE A 46 -4.50 11.94 -7.18
CA ILE A 46 -5.92 11.85 -6.80
C ILE A 46 -6.63 10.76 -7.61
N GLN A 47 -6.39 10.72 -8.92
CA GLN A 47 -6.96 9.71 -9.79
C GLN A 47 -6.49 8.30 -9.41
N ALA A 48 -5.21 8.13 -9.10
CA ALA A 48 -4.67 6.83 -8.67
C ALA A 48 -5.30 6.36 -7.35
N VAL A 49 -5.52 7.25 -6.39
CA VAL A 49 -6.22 6.93 -5.13
C VAL A 49 -7.66 6.50 -5.41
N SER A 50 -8.38 7.22 -6.28
CA SER A 50 -9.75 6.87 -6.66
C SER A 50 -9.81 5.52 -7.39
N THR A 51 -8.85 5.21 -8.26
CA THR A 51 -8.76 3.93 -8.94
C THR A 51 -8.52 2.79 -7.95
N ALA A 52 -7.58 2.95 -7.01
CA ALA A 52 -7.30 1.94 -5.99
C ALA A 52 -8.52 1.70 -5.08
N GLU A 53 -9.25 2.76 -4.72
CA GLU A 53 -10.49 2.63 -3.95
C GLU A 53 -11.55 1.81 -4.68
N ALA A 54 -11.75 2.07 -5.97
CA ALA A 54 -12.69 1.32 -6.80
C ALA A 54 -12.30 -0.16 -6.93
N GLU A 55 -11.01 -0.44 -7.15
CA GLU A 55 -10.49 -1.80 -7.27
C GLU A 55 -10.67 -2.60 -5.97
N ILE A 56 -10.33 -2.02 -4.81
CA ILE A 56 -10.51 -2.68 -3.52
C ILE A 56 -11.99 -2.88 -3.20
N SER A 57 -12.84 -1.92 -3.55
CA SER A 57 -14.30 -2.05 -3.36
C SER A 57 -14.88 -3.17 -4.22
N ALA A 58 -14.48 -3.26 -5.48
CA ALA A 58 -14.90 -4.35 -6.37
C ALA A 58 -14.46 -5.72 -5.84
N ILE A 59 -13.22 -5.83 -5.33
CA ILE A 59 -12.76 -7.06 -4.69
C ILE A 59 -13.64 -7.39 -3.48
N LEU A 60 -13.93 -6.42 -2.61
CA LEU A 60 -14.79 -6.61 -1.43
C LEU A 60 -16.21 -7.09 -1.78
N ASP A 61 -16.78 -6.57 -2.87
CA ASP A 61 -18.11 -6.95 -3.35
C ASP A 61 -18.14 -8.38 -3.91
N ASP A 62 -17.03 -8.82 -4.52
CA ASP A 62 -16.88 -10.16 -5.11
C ASP A 62 -16.38 -11.22 -4.10
N ILE A 63 -16.19 -10.89 -2.81
CA ILE A 63 -15.74 -11.86 -1.80
C ILE A 63 -16.82 -12.94 -1.57
N PRO A 64 -16.48 -14.24 -1.72
CA PRO A 64 -17.37 -15.35 -1.37
C PRO A 64 -17.83 -15.29 0.08
N GLU A 65 -19.06 -15.74 0.38
CA GLU A 65 -19.65 -15.69 1.72
C GLU A 65 -18.73 -16.31 2.79
N GLU A 66 -18.08 -17.42 2.44
CA GLU A 66 -17.13 -18.18 3.27
C GLU A 66 -15.90 -17.37 3.69
N LEU A 67 -15.56 -16.31 2.95
CA LEU A 67 -14.38 -15.47 3.16
C LEU A 67 -14.75 -14.06 3.67
N LYS A 68 -16.03 -13.74 3.83
CA LYS A 68 -16.48 -12.40 4.25
C LYS A 68 -15.99 -12.02 5.64
N GLU A 69 -15.81 -12.98 6.54
CA GLU A 69 -15.26 -12.74 7.88
C GLU A 69 -13.81 -12.22 7.83
N HIS A 70 -13.06 -12.50 6.75
CA HIS A 70 -11.69 -12.03 6.54
C HIS A 70 -11.60 -10.71 5.77
N SER A 71 -12.73 -10.14 5.33
CA SER A 71 -12.79 -8.85 4.61
C SER A 71 -12.27 -7.65 5.43
N GLY A 72 -12.08 -7.82 6.75
CA GLY A 72 -11.61 -6.77 7.66
C GLY A 72 -10.29 -6.12 7.24
N VAL A 73 -9.35 -6.90 6.70
CA VAL A 73 -8.04 -6.40 6.24
C VAL A 73 -8.19 -5.46 5.04
N LEU A 74 -8.99 -5.83 4.05
CA LEU A 74 -9.25 -4.98 2.89
C LEU A 74 -10.05 -3.72 3.26
N LYS A 75 -11.01 -3.84 4.20
CA LYS A 75 -11.74 -2.70 4.75
C LYS A 75 -10.81 -1.72 5.49
N SER A 76 -9.84 -2.22 6.25
CA SER A 76 -8.85 -1.33 6.89
C SER A 76 -8.01 -0.60 5.85
N HIS A 77 -7.50 -1.29 4.81
CA HIS A 77 -6.74 -0.63 3.74
C HIS A 77 -7.56 0.47 3.04
N LEU A 78 -8.86 0.25 2.82
CA LEU A 78 -9.74 1.26 2.23
C LEU A 78 -9.92 2.49 3.13
N MET A 79 -10.04 2.29 4.45
CA MET A 79 -10.06 3.41 5.41
C MET A 79 -8.75 4.20 5.39
N MET A 80 -7.63 3.53 5.16
CA MET A 80 -6.28 4.12 5.18
C MET A 80 -5.94 4.88 3.92
N LEU A 81 -6.44 4.46 2.76
CA LEU A 81 -6.36 5.24 1.51
C LEU A 81 -6.98 6.64 1.67
N LYS A 82 -8.01 6.73 2.51
CA LYS A 82 -8.70 7.98 2.86
C LYS A 82 -8.11 8.69 4.07
N ASP A 83 -7.03 8.18 4.66
CA ASP A 83 -6.36 8.87 5.75
C ASP A 83 -5.82 10.21 5.22
N ARG A 84 -6.44 11.29 5.69
CA ARG A 84 -6.09 12.66 5.34
C ARG A 84 -4.61 12.93 5.59
N MET A 85 -4.01 12.26 6.57
CA MET A 85 -2.61 12.44 6.92
C MET A 85 -1.67 11.94 5.80
N VAL A 86 -1.97 10.83 5.13
CA VAL A 86 -1.17 10.34 3.99
C VAL A 86 -1.49 11.17 2.74
N PHE A 87 -2.78 11.35 2.47
CA PHE A 87 -3.26 11.99 1.24
C PHE A 87 -2.83 13.46 1.15
N GLU A 88 -3.18 14.28 2.14
CA GLU A 88 -2.85 15.72 2.14
C GLU A 88 -1.35 15.93 2.21
N ARG A 89 -0.64 15.09 2.96
CA ARG A 89 0.82 15.16 3.04
C ARG A 89 1.47 14.87 1.70
N THR A 90 0.95 13.91 0.93
CA THR A 90 1.45 13.60 -0.40
C THR A 90 1.26 14.78 -1.34
N ILE A 91 0.05 15.36 -1.39
CA ILE A 91 -0.27 16.56 -2.18
C ILE A 91 0.67 17.74 -1.84
N LYS A 92 0.82 18.04 -0.54
CA LYS A 92 1.74 19.08 -0.04
C LYS A 92 3.20 18.78 -0.38
N THR A 93 3.59 17.50 -0.37
CA THR A 93 4.95 17.05 -0.68
C THR A 93 5.27 17.20 -2.17
N ILE A 94 4.31 16.97 -3.06
CA ILE A 94 4.44 17.21 -4.51
C ILE A 94 4.76 18.70 -4.75
N GLU A 95 3.97 19.59 -4.16
CA GLU A 95 4.09 21.04 -4.33
C GLU A 95 5.38 21.60 -3.72
N SER A 96 5.60 21.35 -2.43
CA SER A 96 6.74 21.93 -1.68
C SER A 96 8.10 21.46 -2.21
N ASN A 97 8.21 20.18 -2.59
CA ASN A 97 9.47 19.61 -3.04
C ASN A 97 9.60 19.55 -4.57
N LYS A 98 8.54 19.89 -5.32
CA LYS A 98 8.49 19.82 -6.79
C LYS A 98 8.98 18.47 -7.33
N ILE A 99 8.34 17.41 -6.87
CA ILE A 99 8.66 16.01 -7.20
C ILE A 99 7.44 15.23 -7.67
N ASN A 100 7.66 14.12 -8.35
CA ASN A 100 6.61 13.23 -8.81
C ASN A 100 5.80 12.57 -7.68
N ALA A 101 4.56 12.18 -7.99
CA ALA A 101 3.58 11.64 -7.04
C ALA A 101 4.08 10.40 -6.30
N GLU A 102 4.70 9.45 -6.99
CA GLU A 102 5.16 8.18 -6.41
C GLU A 102 6.25 8.41 -5.36
N TRP A 103 7.15 9.36 -5.60
CA TRP A 103 8.20 9.72 -4.64
C TRP A 103 7.66 10.57 -3.49
N ALA A 104 6.65 11.40 -3.75
CA ALA A 104 5.98 12.16 -2.72
C ALA A 104 5.20 11.25 -1.74
N LEU A 105 4.53 10.22 -2.28
CA LEU A 105 3.82 9.21 -1.51
C LEU A 105 4.79 8.40 -0.64
N ASP A 106 5.88 7.88 -1.22
CA ASP A 106 6.92 7.15 -0.49
C ASP A 106 7.49 7.99 0.68
N LYS A 107 7.71 9.30 0.46
CA LYS A 107 8.12 10.22 1.52
C LYS A 107 7.05 10.41 2.60
N ALA A 108 5.79 10.56 2.22
CA ALA A 108 4.69 10.75 3.15
C ALA A 108 4.54 9.52 4.05
N VAL A 109 4.50 8.33 3.46
CA VAL A 109 4.42 7.04 4.16
C VAL A 109 5.60 6.86 5.11
N LYS A 110 6.84 7.04 4.65
CA LYS A 110 8.04 6.95 5.51
C LYS A 110 8.00 7.91 6.70
N HIS A 111 7.51 9.12 6.47
CA HIS A 111 7.38 10.09 7.56
C HIS A 111 6.34 9.63 8.59
N ILE A 112 5.21 9.11 8.14
CA ILE A 112 4.16 8.60 9.03
C ILE A 112 4.68 7.42 9.84
N HIS A 113 5.35 6.43 9.21
CA HIS A 113 6.04 5.37 9.95
C HIS A 113 7.01 5.91 10.98
N SER A 114 7.78 6.97 10.66
CA SER A 114 8.73 7.55 11.61
C SER A 114 8.06 8.21 12.83
N LEU A 115 6.85 8.76 12.67
CA LEU A 115 6.07 9.32 13.78
C LEU A 115 5.54 8.20 14.68
N PHE A 116 5.01 7.13 14.09
CA PHE A 116 4.50 5.97 14.83
C PHE A 116 5.59 5.13 15.49
N ALA A 117 6.78 5.03 14.89
CA ALA A 117 7.92 4.36 15.51
C ALA A 117 8.38 5.02 16.82
N GLN A 118 8.03 6.29 17.04
CA GLN A 118 8.30 7.02 18.29
C GLN A 118 7.26 6.70 19.38
N VAL A 119 6.13 6.06 19.03
CA VAL A 119 5.12 5.60 19.98
C VAL A 119 5.61 4.29 20.62
N LYS A 120 5.76 4.31 21.95
CA LYS A 120 6.31 3.19 22.74
C LYS A 120 5.35 2.02 22.94
N ASP A 121 4.12 2.11 22.47
CA ASP A 121 3.09 1.09 22.60
C ASP A 121 3.27 -0.03 21.55
N SER A 122 3.42 -1.28 22.01
CA SER A 122 3.61 -2.45 21.16
C SER A 122 2.39 -2.79 20.31
N TYR A 123 1.17 -2.50 20.78
CA TYR A 123 -0.06 -2.74 20.03
C TYR A 123 -0.19 -1.81 18.82
N ILE A 124 0.21 -0.54 19.00
CA ILE A 124 0.26 0.44 17.91
C ILE A 124 1.30 0.02 16.85
N ARG A 125 2.37 -0.65 17.26
CA ARG A 125 3.48 -1.05 16.38
C ARG A 125 3.11 -2.21 15.46
N GLU A 126 2.38 -3.21 15.95
CA GLU A 126 1.91 -4.35 15.13
C GLU A 126 0.90 -3.90 14.06
N ARG A 127 -0.02 -3.00 14.41
CA ARG A 127 -0.97 -2.42 13.44
C ARG A 127 -0.31 -1.59 12.33
N MET A 128 0.97 -1.23 12.49
CA MET A 128 1.73 -0.52 11.45
C MET A 128 2.29 -1.42 10.36
N GLU A 129 2.47 -2.73 10.60
CA GLU A 129 2.90 -3.66 9.54
C GLU A 129 1.81 -3.88 8.47
N ASP A 130 0.56 -3.58 8.83
CA ASP A 130 -0.58 -3.59 7.92
C ASP A 130 -0.69 -2.33 7.05
N ILE A 131 0.18 -1.31 7.23
CA ILE A 131 0.20 -0.02 6.50
C ILE A 131 1.31 0.02 5.46
#